data_AF-A0A4Z2CEL8-F1
#
_entry.id   AF-A0A4Z2CEL8-F1
#
_cell.length_a   1.000
_cell.length_b   1.000
_cell.length_c   1.000
_cell.angle_alpha   90.00
_cell.angle_beta   90.00
_cell.angle_gamma   90.00
#
_symmetry.space_group_name_H-M   'P 1'
#
loop_
_entity.id
_entity.type
_entity.pdbx_description
1 polymer ?
#
loop_
_entity_poly.entity_id
_entity_poly.type
_entity_poly.pdbx_seq_one_letter_code
_entity_poly.pdbx_strand_id
1 'polypeptide(L)'
;MAEEGNKLTLRRLEAPIHKFIKVALPTDLERLQKHHNNVLKYQHSQQWDRLHQEQINASRTVQQLRANVREMEKLCARVRADDAAALEVLVQPIRDRALAAVQDFLLLHSRPVSQPPSPPAAAPTSSCAASRDDAGEEEPAPVGHSQLQLPEIPADQSAAESWDNLEEDLKELSGLVTEFSLLVHVSTNIHVRRFTPADETNVTEVFL
;
A
#
# COMPACT_ATOMS: atom_id res chain seq x y z
N MET A 1 13.79 -34.58 3.29
CA MET A 1 12.51 -34.08 3.82
C MET A 1 12.66 -33.94 5.33
N ALA A 2 12.89 -32.74 5.87
CA ALA A 2 13.21 -32.54 7.30
C ALA A 2 12.73 -31.19 7.88
N GLU A 3 11.79 -30.49 7.23
CA GLU A 3 11.31 -29.16 7.66
C GLU A 3 9.96 -29.19 8.43
N GLU A 4 9.40 -30.38 8.70
CA GLU A 4 8.16 -30.50 9.49
C GLU A 4 8.43 -30.61 11.00
N GLY A 5 9.65 -30.96 11.44
CA GLY A 5 9.99 -31.22 12.84
C GLY A 5 9.96 -30.00 13.78
N ASN A 6 10.01 -28.77 13.23
CA ASN A 6 10.07 -27.53 14.01
C ASN A 6 8.78 -26.69 13.95
N LYS A 7 7.69 -27.23 13.38
CA LYS A 7 6.41 -26.52 13.26
C LYS A 7 5.65 -26.51 14.59
N LEU A 8 5.29 -25.31 15.04
CA LEU A 8 4.60 -25.03 16.29
C LEU A 8 3.13 -24.71 16.05
N THR A 9 2.30 -24.94 17.07
CA THR A 9 0.91 -24.48 17.04
C THR A 9 0.84 -22.96 17.14
N LEU A 10 -0.21 -22.35 16.57
CA LEU A 10 -0.42 -20.91 16.63
C LEU A 10 -0.47 -20.41 18.08
N ARG A 11 -1.11 -21.15 19.00
CA ARG A 11 -1.15 -20.81 20.43
C ARG A 11 0.22 -20.55 21.06
N ARG A 12 1.28 -21.26 20.62
CA ARG A 12 2.65 -21.05 21.15
C ARG A 12 3.32 -19.80 20.58
N LEU A 13 2.91 -19.37 19.39
CA LEU A 13 3.46 -18.23 18.67
C LEU A 13 2.55 -17.00 18.75
N GLU A 14 1.38 -17.12 19.36
CA GLU A 14 0.37 -16.07 19.43
C GLU A 14 0.89 -14.80 20.12
N ALA A 15 1.52 -14.93 21.29
CA ALA A 15 2.09 -13.78 22.00
C ALA A 15 3.19 -13.05 21.18
N PRO A 16 4.22 -13.73 20.65
CA PRO A 16 5.24 -13.05 19.86
C PRO A 16 4.70 -12.50 18.52
N ILE A 17 3.71 -13.14 17.88
CA ILE A 17 3.05 -12.61 16.68
C ILE A 17 2.21 -11.37 17.03
N HIS A 18 1.44 -11.42 18.11
CA HIS A 18 0.62 -10.29 18.59
C HIS A 18 1.44 -9.05 18.90
N LYS A 19 2.68 -9.17 19.37
CA LYS A 19 3.58 -8.02 19.56
C LYS A 19 3.70 -7.19 18.27
N PHE A 20 3.81 -7.85 17.11
CA PHE A 20 3.91 -7.15 15.83
C PHE A 20 2.56 -6.57 15.41
N ILE A 21 1.51 -7.38 15.45
CA ILE A 21 0.18 -7.01 14.94
C ILE A 21 -0.47 -5.91 15.78
N LYS A 22 -0.28 -5.92 17.10
CA LYS A 22 -0.95 -5.00 18.02
C LYS A 22 -0.13 -3.77 18.39
N VAL A 23 1.20 -3.83 18.24
CA VAL A 23 2.08 -2.77 18.75
C VAL A 23 3.05 -2.29 17.69
N ALA A 24 3.99 -3.13 17.25
CA ALA A 24 5.11 -2.66 16.43
C ALA A 24 4.64 -2.12 15.07
N LEU A 25 3.92 -2.94 14.29
CA LEU A 25 3.49 -2.55 12.95
C LEU A 25 2.46 -1.40 12.97
N PRO A 26 1.42 -1.39 13.84
CA PRO A 26 0.53 -0.24 13.92
C PRO A 26 1.24 1.08 14.22
N THR A 27 2.18 1.06 15.17
CA THR A 27 2.93 2.27 15.56
C THR A 27 3.76 2.81 14.40
N ASP A 28 4.46 1.92 13.69
CA ASP A 28 5.29 2.31 12.56
C ASP A 28 4.44 2.80 11.37
N LEU A 29 3.26 2.19 11.13
CA LEU A 29 2.33 2.63 10.09
C LEU A 29 1.71 4.00 10.38
N GLU A 30 1.35 4.28 11.63
CA GLU A 30 0.91 5.62 12.05
C GLU A 30 1.99 6.66 11.84
N ARG A 31 3.25 6.30 12.16
CA ARG A 31 4.40 7.17 11.90
C ARG A 31 4.61 7.40 10.40
N LEU A 32 4.50 6.35 9.57
CA LEU A 32 4.61 6.47 8.12
C LEU A 32 3.53 7.37 7.54
N GLN A 33 2.27 7.23 7.99
CA GLN A 33 1.18 8.11 7.59
C GLN A 33 1.44 9.58 7.99
N LYS A 34 2.03 9.81 9.16
CA LYS A 34 2.44 11.16 9.56
C LYS A 34 3.52 11.73 8.64
N HIS A 35 4.52 10.92 8.28
CA HIS A 35 5.55 11.34 7.33
C HIS A 35 4.96 11.66 5.95
N HIS A 36 4.03 10.85 5.47
CA HIS A 36 3.30 11.11 4.22
C HIS A 36 2.62 12.49 4.22
N ASN A 37 1.88 12.82 5.27
CA ASN A 37 1.22 14.12 5.41
C ASN A 37 2.22 15.29 5.48
N ASN A 38 3.37 15.09 6.12
CA ASN A 38 4.41 16.11 6.20
C ASN A 38 5.13 16.32 4.85
N VAL A 39 5.40 15.24 4.12
CA VAL A 39 5.95 15.28 2.75
C VAL A 39 5.05 16.13 1.85
N LEU A 40 3.75 15.85 1.86
CA LEU A 40 2.73 16.65 1.15
C LEU A 40 2.81 18.13 1.51
N LYS A 41 2.81 18.42 2.82
CA LYS A 41 2.87 19.79 3.34
C LYS A 41 4.14 20.54 2.90
N TYR A 42 5.30 19.90 3.01
CA TYR A 42 6.58 20.54 2.67
C TYR A 42 6.78 20.71 1.17
N GLN A 43 6.33 19.75 0.36
CA GLN A 43 6.37 19.86 -1.09
C GLN A 43 5.43 20.95 -1.61
N HIS A 44 4.19 21.02 -1.11
CA HIS A 44 3.26 22.10 -1.45
C HIS A 44 3.83 23.48 -1.09
N SER A 45 4.57 23.58 0.02
CA SER A 45 5.16 24.83 0.48
C SER A 45 6.58 25.08 -0.07
N GLN A 46 7.07 24.22 -0.96
CA GLN A 46 8.41 24.27 -1.56
C GLN A 46 9.55 24.36 -0.52
N GLN A 47 9.37 23.74 0.65
CA GLN A 47 10.37 23.70 1.72
C GLN A 47 11.31 22.50 1.51
N TRP A 48 12.19 22.59 0.51
CA TRP A 48 12.99 21.47 0.01
C TRP A 48 13.91 20.84 1.05
N ASP A 49 14.57 21.62 1.90
CA ASP A 49 15.42 21.08 2.97
C ASP A 49 14.62 20.26 3.99
N ARG A 50 13.41 20.71 4.33
CA ARG A 50 12.52 19.99 5.25
C ARG A 50 11.91 18.77 4.58
N LEU A 51 11.57 18.87 3.29
CA LEU A 51 11.09 17.75 2.49
C LEU A 51 12.14 16.64 2.45
N HIS A 52 13.39 16.98 2.14
CA HIS A 52 14.53 16.06 2.14
C HIS A 52 14.69 15.37 3.50
N GLN A 53 14.70 16.13 4.59
CA GLN A 53 14.82 15.57 5.93
C GLN A 53 13.64 14.65 6.30
N GLU A 54 12.43 15.02 5.89
CA GLU A 54 11.23 14.22 6.12
C GLU A 54 11.25 12.91 5.33
N GLN A 55 11.71 12.94 4.08
CA GLN A 55 11.89 11.74 3.25
C GLN A 55 12.91 10.78 3.88
N ILE A 56 14.06 11.29 4.37
CA ILE A 56 15.03 10.47 5.11
C ILE A 56 14.40 9.83 6.35
N ASN A 57 13.57 10.57 7.09
CA ASN A 57 12.89 10.04 8.28
C ASN A 57 11.85 8.98 7.91
N ALA A 58 11.15 9.19 6.79
CA ALA A 58 10.23 8.21 6.23
C ALA A 58 10.97 6.93 5.85
N SER A 59 12.12 7.02 5.16
CA SER A 59 12.94 5.85 4.77
C SER A 59 13.31 5.01 5.98
N ARG A 60 13.79 5.64 7.07
CA ARG A 60 14.10 4.92 8.32
C ARG A 60 12.88 4.19 8.89
N THR A 61 11.70 4.81 8.81
CA THR A 61 10.45 4.18 9.25
C THR A 61 10.06 3.00 8.37
N VAL A 62 10.23 3.12 7.05
CA VAL A 62 9.98 2.02 6.09
C VAL A 62 10.95 0.86 6.32
N GLN A 63 12.23 1.15 6.55
CA GLN A 63 13.24 0.14 6.89
C GLN A 63 12.90 -0.60 8.19
N GLN A 64 12.40 0.12 9.20
CA GLN A 64 11.94 -0.48 10.46
C GLN A 64 10.70 -1.38 10.24
N LEU A 65 9.73 -0.94 9.42
CA LEU A 65 8.60 -1.75 9.00
C LEU A 65 9.07 -3.04 8.31
N ARG A 66 10.01 -2.95 7.38
CA ARG A 66 10.56 -4.11 6.66
C ARG A 66 11.21 -5.11 7.62
N ALA A 67 12.02 -4.63 8.57
CA ALA A 67 12.62 -5.48 9.58
C ALA A 67 11.56 -6.20 10.42
N ASN A 68 10.54 -5.46 10.89
CA ASN A 68 9.44 -6.02 11.68
C ASN A 68 8.60 -7.03 10.90
N VAL A 69 8.30 -6.77 9.62
CA VAL A 69 7.58 -7.71 8.75
C VAL A 69 8.40 -8.97 8.51
N ARG A 70 9.71 -8.86 8.23
CA ARG A 70 10.61 -10.03 8.08
C ARG A 70 10.69 -10.88 9.34
N GLU A 71 10.74 -10.26 10.52
CA GLU A 71 10.72 -11.00 11.79
C GLU A 71 9.38 -11.71 12.02
N MET A 72 8.27 -11.02 11.76
CA MET A 72 6.94 -11.62 11.85
C MET A 72 6.77 -12.78 10.85
N GLU A 73 7.24 -12.62 9.61
CA GLU A 73 7.25 -13.66 8.57
C GLU A 73 8.00 -14.91 9.06
N LYS A 74 9.19 -14.76 9.65
CA LYS A 74 9.97 -15.89 10.20
C LYS A 74 9.21 -16.64 11.31
N LEU A 75 8.43 -15.93 12.13
CA LEU A 75 7.58 -16.57 13.14
C LEU A 75 6.41 -17.31 12.48
N CYS A 76 5.74 -16.68 11.51
CA CYS A 76 4.62 -17.23 10.77
C CYS A 76 5.02 -18.51 10.00
N ALA A 77 6.22 -18.55 9.42
CA ALA A 77 6.75 -19.72 8.72
C ALA A 77 6.91 -20.96 9.62
N ARG A 78 6.92 -20.80 10.95
CA ARG A 78 7.00 -21.90 11.92
C ARG A 78 5.63 -22.40 12.35
N VAL A 79 4.53 -21.80 11.91
CA VAL A 79 3.18 -22.25 12.26
C VAL A 79 2.85 -23.54 11.49
N ARG A 80 2.13 -24.46 12.13
CA ARG A 80 1.63 -25.69 11.50
C ARG A 80 0.64 -25.39 10.39
N ALA A 81 0.59 -26.25 9.38
CA ALA A 81 -0.36 -26.11 8.27
C ALA A 81 -1.82 -26.08 8.75
N ASP A 82 -2.15 -26.82 9.81
CA ASP A 82 -3.49 -26.86 10.40
C ASP A 82 -3.95 -25.51 10.97
N ASP A 83 -2.99 -24.70 11.42
CA ASP A 83 -3.26 -23.37 11.96
C ASP A 83 -3.11 -22.26 10.90
N ALA A 84 -2.75 -22.59 9.66
CA ALA A 84 -2.45 -21.61 8.61
C ALA A 84 -3.64 -20.71 8.28
N ALA A 85 -4.87 -21.25 8.29
CA ALA A 85 -6.08 -20.47 8.05
C ALA A 85 -6.34 -19.44 9.16
N ALA A 86 -6.16 -19.85 10.43
CA ALA A 86 -6.31 -18.95 11.57
C ALA A 86 -5.21 -17.87 11.58
N LEU A 87 -3.99 -18.24 11.20
CA LEU A 87 -2.89 -17.30 11.04
C LEU A 87 -3.18 -16.26 9.96
N GLU A 88 -3.69 -16.68 8.80
CA GLU A 88 -4.04 -15.78 7.69
C GLU A 88 -5.03 -14.71 8.15
N VAL A 89 -6.13 -15.11 8.79
CA VAL A 89 -7.13 -14.19 9.34
C VAL A 89 -6.51 -13.22 10.35
N LEU A 90 -5.54 -13.69 11.15
CA LEU A 90 -4.88 -12.88 12.16
C LEU A 90 -3.95 -11.81 11.55
N VAL A 91 -3.18 -12.16 10.52
CA VAL A 91 -2.17 -11.26 9.92
C VAL A 91 -2.71 -10.39 8.79
N GLN A 92 -3.81 -10.81 8.15
CA GLN A 92 -4.38 -10.11 6.99
C GLN A 92 -4.65 -8.61 7.25
N PRO A 93 -5.29 -8.19 8.36
CA PRO A 93 -5.62 -6.78 8.55
C PRO A 93 -4.38 -5.87 8.60
N ILE A 94 -3.30 -6.32 9.23
CA ILE A 94 -2.07 -5.52 9.33
C ILE A 94 -1.31 -5.49 8.00
N ARG A 95 -1.38 -6.57 7.24
CA ARG A 95 -0.77 -6.70 5.92
C ARG A 95 -1.47 -5.79 4.90
N ASP A 96 -2.80 -5.82 4.88
CA ASP A 96 -3.62 -4.99 4.00
C ASP A 96 -3.41 -3.51 4.33
N ARG A 97 -3.36 -3.16 5.63
CA ARG A 97 -3.04 -1.79 6.07
C ARG A 97 -1.64 -1.36 5.64
N ALA A 98 -0.64 -2.22 5.73
CA ALA A 98 0.72 -1.92 5.29
C ALA A 98 0.78 -1.68 3.77
N LEU A 99 0.11 -2.53 3.00
CA LEU A 99 0.06 -2.39 1.54
C LEU A 99 -0.64 -1.09 1.13
N ALA A 100 -1.78 -0.78 1.75
CA ALA A 100 -2.51 0.47 1.51
C ALA A 100 -1.64 1.70 1.82
N ALA A 101 -0.99 1.73 2.98
CA ALA A 101 -0.12 2.83 3.38
C ALA A 101 1.04 3.06 2.41
N VAL A 102 1.62 1.98 1.86
CA VAL A 102 2.69 2.07 0.85
C VAL A 102 2.17 2.57 -0.49
N GLN A 103 1.02 2.06 -0.94
CA GLN A 103 0.40 2.51 -2.20
C GLN A 103 0.02 3.99 -2.13
N ASP A 104 -0.62 4.41 -1.04
CA ASP A 104 -0.95 5.82 -0.79
C ASP A 104 0.30 6.70 -0.87
N PHE A 105 1.43 6.24 -0.30
CA PHE A 105 2.69 6.97 -0.37
C PHE A 105 3.25 7.06 -1.80
N LEU A 106 3.25 5.97 -2.55
CA LEU A 106 3.78 5.93 -3.92
C LEU A 106 2.91 6.72 -4.91
N LEU A 107 1.61 6.85 -4.65
CA LEU A 107 0.70 7.66 -5.48
C LEU A 107 1.06 9.14 -5.50
N LEU A 108 1.76 9.66 -4.46
CA LEU A 108 2.20 11.06 -4.41
C LEU A 108 3.07 11.48 -5.60
N HIS A 109 3.90 10.56 -6.09
CA HIS A 109 4.86 10.81 -7.17
C HIS A 109 4.46 10.10 -8.48
N SER A 110 3.32 9.41 -8.48
CA SER A 110 2.73 8.87 -9.69
C SER A 110 2.13 10.02 -10.49
N ARG A 111 2.92 10.60 -11.41
CA ARG A 111 2.44 11.65 -12.32
C ARG A 111 1.21 11.17 -13.09
N PRO A 112 0.03 11.81 -13.00
CA PRO A 112 -0.81 11.89 -14.18
C PRO A 112 -0.02 12.76 -15.16
N VAL A 113 0.48 12.16 -16.24
CA VAL A 113 1.04 12.92 -17.37
C VAL A 113 0.00 13.94 -17.76
N SER A 114 0.22 15.19 -17.36
CA SER A 114 -0.58 16.32 -17.83
C SER A 114 -0.23 16.44 -19.30
N GLN A 115 -1.13 15.97 -20.16
CA GLN A 115 -1.04 16.20 -21.60
C GLN A 115 -0.77 17.70 -21.82
N PRO A 116 0.17 18.06 -22.70
CA PRO A 116 0.36 19.45 -23.05
C PRO A 116 -0.97 20.01 -23.59
N PRO A 117 -1.35 21.25 -23.24
CA PRO A 117 -2.58 21.84 -23.72
C PRO A 117 -2.54 21.83 -25.26
N SER A 118 -3.49 21.14 -25.88
CA SER A 118 -3.71 21.20 -27.32
C SER A 118 -3.82 22.69 -27.72
N PRO A 119 -3.09 23.14 -28.75
CA PRO A 119 -3.14 24.54 -29.14
C PRO A 119 -4.58 24.91 -29.56
N PRO A 120 -5.07 26.11 -29.18
CA PRO A 120 -6.38 26.55 -29.61
C PRO A 120 -6.38 26.69 -31.13
N ALA A 121 -7.33 26.01 -31.78
CA ALA A 121 -7.56 26.19 -33.20
C ALA A 121 -7.89 27.66 -33.48
N ALA A 122 -7.03 28.33 -34.26
CA ALA A 122 -7.40 29.54 -35.03
C ALA A 122 -8.58 29.17 -35.95
N ALA A 123 -9.60 29.98 -36.24
CA ALA A 123 -9.81 31.44 -36.34
C ALA A 123 -11.36 31.66 -36.42
N PRO A 124 -11.94 32.81 -36.85
CA PRO A 124 -11.39 34.14 -37.12
C PRO A 124 -12.16 35.29 -36.43
N THR A 125 -11.58 36.48 -36.53
CA THR A 125 -12.17 37.80 -36.25
C THR A 125 -13.51 38.04 -36.95
N SER A 126 -14.51 38.54 -36.20
CA SER A 126 -15.56 39.40 -36.74
C SER A 126 -16.00 40.41 -35.67
N SER A 127 -15.86 41.69 -35.99
CA SER A 127 -16.33 42.83 -35.21
C SER A 127 -17.78 43.13 -35.59
N CYS A 128 -18.64 43.44 -34.61
CA CYS A 128 -19.52 44.63 -34.57
C CYS A 128 -20.58 44.54 -33.45
N ALA A 129 -20.45 45.44 -32.47
CA ALA A 129 -21.47 46.26 -31.79
C ALA A 129 -22.83 45.66 -31.29
N ALA A 130 -23.05 45.81 -29.97
CA ALA A 130 -24.11 46.63 -29.32
C ALA A 130 -25.04 45.95 -28.29
N SER A 131 -25.15 46.62 -27.13
CA SER A 131 -26.32 46.79 -26.24
C SER A 131 -26.61 45.80 -25.08
N ARG A 132 -26.33 46.28 -23.86
CA ARG A 132 -27.22 46.58 -22.70
C ARG A 132 -28.09 45.49 -22.00
N ASP A 133 -28.01 45.51 -20.65
CA ASP A 133 -28.97 45.04 -19.60
C ASP A 133 -29.24 43.50 -19.57
N ASP A 134 -29.53 42.77 -18.50
CA ASP A 134 -29.88 42.92 -17.08
C ASP A 134 -29.92 41.50 -16.44
N ALA A 135 -29.87 41.44 -15.10
CA ALA A 135 -30.30 40.36 -14.20
C ALA A 135 -29.69 38.95 -14.29
N GLY A 136 -29.18 38.51 -13.14
CA GLY A 136 -28.49 37.25 -12.92
C GLY A 136 -29.37 36.01 -12.99
N GLU A 137 -28.71 34.88 -13.19
CA GLU A 137 -28.95 33.64 -12.47
C GLU A 137 -27.62 32.87 -12.39
N GLU A 138 -27.27 32.53 -11.16
CA GLU A 138 -26.02 31.94 -10.71
C GLU A 138 -26.04 30.45 -11.04
N GLU A 139 -25.34 30.03 -12.09
CA GLU A 139 -25.02 28.61 -12.34
C GLU A 139 -23.82 28.24 -11.47
N PRO A 140 -23.91 27.20 -10.61
CA PRO A 140 -22.80 26.80 -9.78
C PRO A 140 -21.74 26.21 -10.69
N ALA A 141 -20.60 26.92 -10.83
CA ALA A 141 -19.41 26.36 -11.42
C ALA A 141 -19.19 24.96 -10.81
N PRO A 142 -19.06 23.90 -11.61
CA PRO A 142 -18.77 22.59 -11.07
C PRO A 142 -17.46 22.74 -10.31
N VAL A 143 -17.50 22.44 -9.01
CA VAL A 143 -16.31 22.37 -8.15
C VAL A 143 -15.43 21.31 -8.77
N GLY A 144 -14.60 21.75 -9.72
CA GLY A 144 -13.60 20.93 -10.36
C GLY A 144 -12.76 20.42 -9.22
N HIS A 145 -12.74 19.09 -9.08
CA HIS A 145 -11.79 18.37 -8.28
C HIS A 145 -10.43 18.96 -8.62
N SER A 146 -9.97 19.89 -7.79
CA SER A 146 -8.69 20.54 -7.95
C SER A 146 -7.71 19.41 -7.68
N GLN A 147 -7.25 18.78 -8.75
CA GLN A 147 -6.04 17.99 -8.71
C GLN A 147 -4.98 18.97 -8.21
N LEU A 148 -4.74 18.97 -6.91
CA LEU A 148 -3.67 19.74 -6.28
C LEU A 148 -2.38 19.16 -6.84
N GLN A 149 -1.96 19.67 -8.00
CA GLN A 149 -0.67 19.35 -8.58
C GLN A 149 0.37 19.84 -7.59
N LEU A 150 1.01 18.90 -6.90
CA LEU A 150 2.13 19.21 -6.03
C LEU A 150 3.26 19.80 -6.89
N PRO A 151 3.94 20.86 -6.42
CA PRO A 151 5.12 21.37 -7.09
C PRO A 151 6.12 20.24 -7.35
N GLU A 152 6.68 20.22 -8.56
CA GLU A 152 7.70 19.25 -8.91
C GLU A 152 8.99 19.52 -8.11
N ILE A 153 9.61 18.46 -7.60
CA ILE A 153 10.88 18.57 -6.90
C ILE A 153 11.97 18.84 -7.96
N PRO A 154 12.69 19.96 -7.89
CA PRO A 154 13.78 20.22 -8.83
C PRO A 154 14.89 19.16 -8.72
N ALA A 155 15.43 18.72 -9.86
CA ALA A 155 16.39 17.62 -9.92
C ALA A 155 17.75 17.92 -9.23
N ASP A 156 18.06 19.19 -9.01
CA ASP A 156 19.25 19.65 -8.29
C ASP A 156 19.07 19.65 -6.76
N GLN A 157 17.85 19.41 -6.25
CA GLN A 157 17.59 19.34 -4.82
C GLN A 157 17.93 17.96 -4.26
N SER A 158 18.52 17.91 -3.06
CA SER A 158 18.73 16.66 -2.32
C SER A 158 17.42 15.90 -2.04
N ALA A 159 16.28 16.60 -2.08
CA ALA A 159 14.95 16.02 -1.98
C ALA A 159 14.60 15.07 -3.14
N ALA A 160 15.21 15.25 -4.33
CA ALA A 160 15.02 14.34 -5.45
C ALA A 160 15.73 12.99 -5.18
N GLU A 161 16.99 13.04 -4.77
CA GLU A 161 17.76 11.84 -4.42
C GLU A 161 17.18 11.09 -3.21
N SER A 162 16.74 11.81 -2.16
CA SER A 162 16.09 11.16 -1.03
C SER A 162 14.71 10.59 -1.37
N TRP A 163 14.02 11.15 -2.36
CA TRP A 163 12.81 10.53 -2.89
C TRP A 163 13.12 9.18 -3.57
N ASP A 164 14.12 9.11 -4.43
CA ASP A 164 14.47 7.87 -5.13
C ASP A 164 14.78 6.73 -4.14
N ASN A 165 15.55 7.03 -3.09
CA ASN A 165 15.85 6.08 -2.01
C ASN A 165 14.59 5.66 -1.23
N LEU A 166 13.71 6.62 -0.90
CA LEU A 166 12.45 6.33 -0.21
C LEU A 166 11.51 5.49 -1.08
N GLU A 167 11.45 5.77 -2.39
CA GLU A 167 10.64 5.04 -3.35
C GLU A 167 11.11 3.59 -3.47
N GLU A 168 12.42 3.34 -3.52
CA GLU A 168 12.99 2.00 -3.48
C GLU A 168 12.59 1.27 -2.20
N ASP A 169 12.81 1.89 -1.04
CA ASP A 169 12.43 1.32 0.27
C ASP A 169 10.93 0.95 0.32
N LEU A 170 10.05 1.80 -0.22
CA LEU A 170 8.60 1.57 -0.30
C LEU A 170 8.27 0.39 -1.23
N LYS A 171 8.90 0.32 -2.41
CA LYS A 171 8.71 -0.80 -3.35
C LYS A 171 9.17 -2.12 -2.74
N GLU A 172 10.30 -2.13 -2.04
CA GLU A 172 10.80 -3.30 -1.34
C GLU A 172 9.86 -3.75 -0.21
N LEU A 173 9.28 -2.80 0.55
CA LEU A 173 8.25 -3.12 1.55
C LEU A 173 6.99 -3.70 0.90
N SER A 174 6.51 -3.11 -0.20
CA SER A 174 5.35 -3.63 -0.95
C SER A 174 5.60 -5.06 -1.44
N GLY A 175 6.78 -5.31 -2.01
CA GLY A 175 7.20 -6.64 -2.46
C GLY A 175 7.19 -7.65 -1.32
N LEU A 176 7.81 -7.29 -0.19
CA LEU A 176 7.84 -8.12 1.02
C LEU A 176 6.44 -8.47 1.54
N VAL A 177 5.56 -7.48 1.66
CA VAL A 177 4.18 -7.67 2.15
C VAL A 177 3.39 -8.58 1.20
N THR A 178 3.64 -8.48 -0.11
CA THR A 178 3.01 -9.34 -1.14
C THR A 178 3.55 -10.77 -1.10
N GLU A 179 4.87 -10.94 -0.99
CA GLU A 179 5.51 -12.25 -0.81
C GLU A 179 4.99 -12.96 0.44
N PHE A 180 4.84 -12.21 1.54
CA PHE A 180 4.30 -12.73 2.78
C PHE A 180 2.85 -13.23 2.61
N SER A 181 2.01 -12.54 1.83
CA SER A 181 0.67 -13.03 1.48
C SER A 181 0.73 -14.40 0.81
N LEU A 182 1.60 -14.57 -0.18
CA LEU A 182 1.72 -15.83 -0.93
C LEU A 182 2.16 -16.98 -0.03
N LEU A 183 3.11 -16.75 0.88
CA LEU A 183 3.62 -17.76 1.79
C LEU A 183 2.50 -18.30 2.72
N VAL A 184 1.70 -17.40 3.28
CA VAL A 184 0.61 -17.81 4.18
C VAL A 184 -0.50 -18.50 3.39
N HIS A 185 -0.87 -18.00 2.20
CA HIS A 185 -1.90 -18.59 1.34
C HIS A 185 -1.56 -19.99 0.80
N VAL A 186 -0.31 -20.22 0.39
CA VAL A 186 0.14 -21.56 -0.08
C VAL A 186 0.02 -22.58 1.06
N SER A 187 0.37 -22.18 2.28
CA SER A 187 0.24 -23.01 3.47
C SER A 187 -1.23 -23.36 3.76
N THR A 188 -2.15 -22.42 3.54
CA THR A 188 -3.60 -22.66 3.65
C THR A 188 -4.11 -23.61 2.56
N ASN A 189 -3.69 -23.44 1.30
CA ASN A 189 -4.20 -24.24 0.17
C ASN A 189 -3.75 -25.71 0.24
N ILE A 190 -2.52 -25.97 0.70
CA ILE A 190 -2.02 -27.34 0.92
C ILE A 190 -2.85 -28.06 1.99
N HIS A 191 -3.26 -27.36 3.05
CA HIS A 191 -4.12 -27.94 4.08
C HIS A 191 -5.54 -28.24 3.56
N VAL A 192 -6.15 -27.31 2.80
CA VAL A 192 -7.47 -27.53 2.18
C VAL A 192 -7.48 -28.76 1.26
N ARG A 193 -6.42 -28.97 0.47
CA ARG A 193 -6.29 -30.13 -0.42
C ARG A 193 -6.08 -31.47 0.32
N ARG A 194 -5.60 -31.45 1.56
CA ARG A 194 -5.47 -32.68 2.39
C ARG A 194 -6.76 -33.03 3.15
N PHE A 195 -7.69 -32.07 3.29
CA PHE A 195 -8.94 -32.23 4.04
C PHE A 195 -10.20 -32.35 3.19
N THR A 196 -10.10 -32.38 1.86
CA THR A 196 -11.20 -32.88 1.02
C THR A 196 -11.23 -34.41 1.13
N PRO A 197 -12.20 -35.02 1.86
CA PRO A 197 -12.40 -36.46 1.73
C PRO A 197 -12.76 -36.74 0.28
N ALA A 198 -12.01 -37.64 -0.35
CA ALA A 198 -12.51 -38.33 -1.53
C ALA A 198 -13.66 -39.22 -1.04
N ASP A 199 -14.88 -38.70 -1.05
CA ASP A 199 -16.07 -39.51 -0.86
C ASP A 199 -16.85 -39.63 -2.17
N GLU A 200 -17.45 -40.80 -2.32
CA GLU A 200 -18.38 -41.23 -3.36
C GLU A 200 -17.77 -41.74 -4.68
N THR A 201 -17.49 -43.05 -4.72
CA THR A 201 -18.30 -44.00 -5.54
C THR A 201 -17.84 -45.45 -5.35
N ASN A 202 -18.45 -46.17 -4.41
CA ASN A 202 -18.98 -47.53 -4.63
C ASN A 202 -19.63 -48.09 -3.37
N VAL A 203 -20.88 -47.69 -3.12
CA VAL A 203 -21.86 -48.61 -2.53
C VAL A 203 -23.18 -48.40 -3.26
N THR A 204 -23.48 -49.27 -4.21
CA THR A 204 -24.86 -49.68 -4.45
C THR A 204 -24.85 -51.18 -4.63
N GLU A 205 -25.32 -51.89 -3.61
CA GLU A 205 -25.85 -53.25 -3.74
C GLU A 205 -26.90 -53.30 -4.85
N VAL A 206 -26.94 -54.37 -5.64
CA VAL A 206 -28.23 -54.99 -6.02
C VAL A 206 -28.05 -56.50 -6.07
N PHE A 207 -28.79 -57.16 -5.18
CA PHE A 207 -29.15 -58.57 -5.19
C PHE A 207 -29.59 -59.06 -6.57
N LEU A 208 -29.00 -60.16 -7.05
CA LEU A 208 -29.67 -61.39 -7.56
C LEU A 208 -28.64 -62.38 -8.11
#